data_AF-A0A7V3UG69-F1
#
_entry.id   AF-A0A7V3UG69-F1
#
_cell.length_a   1.000
_cell.length_b   1.000
_cell.length_c   1.000
_cell.angle_alpha   90.00
_cell.angle_beta   90.00
_cell.angle_gamma   90.00
#
_symmetry.space_group_name_H-M   'P 1'
#
loop_
_entity.id
_entity.type
_entity.pdbx_description
1 polymer ?
#
loop_
_entity_poly.entity_id
_entity_poly.type
_entity_poly.pdbx_seq_one_letter_code
_entity_poly.pdbx_strand_id
1 'polypeptide(L)' 'MRVTFITPYFSSLRGNAISIQRLVSGLQERGLNIQVISLETQREVPLIREEVLRFKPDLIHGIHAYRSGRVAVSLSRKL' A
#
# COMPACT_ATOMS: atom_id res chain seq x y z
N MET A 1 7.80 -12.75 -3.58
CA MET A 1 7.65 -11.35 -4.02
C MET A 1 7.08 -10.53 -2.88
N ARG A 2 7.60 -9.31 -2.69
CA ARG A 2 7.21 -8.34 -1.66
C ARG A 2 6.44 -7.21 -2.33
N VAL A 3 5.23 -6.94 -1.87
CA VAL A 3 4.37 -5.89 -2.43
C VAL A 3 3.97 -4.92 -1.35
N THR A 4 4.15 -3.63 -1.59
CA THR A 4 3.57 -2.58 -0.75
C THR A 4 2.36 -1.97 -1.43
N PHE A 5 1.20 -2.07 -0.79
CA PHE A 5 -0.01 -1.35 -1.18
C PHE A 5 -0.10 -0.01 -0.45
N ILE A 6 -0.32 1.07 -1.21
CA ILE A 6 -0.70 2.37 -0.66
C ILE A 6 -2.20 2.54 -0.89
N THR A 7 -2.99 2.63 0.17
CA THR A 7 -4.46 2.77 0.07
C THR A 7 -4.93 3.99 0.85
N PRO A 8 -5.98 4.72 0.40
CA PRO A 8 -6.56 5.77 1.23
C PRO A 8 -7.24 5.22 2.49
N TYR A 9 -7.72 3.98 2.47
CA TYR A 9 -8.52 3.35 3.52
C TYR A 9 -8.24 1.85 3.61
N PHE A 10 -8.14 1.32 4.82
CA PHE A 10 -7.92 -0.09 5.13
C PHE A 10 -8.74 -0.60 6.31
N SER A 11 -9.02 0.24 7.32
CA SER A 11 -9.81 -0.13 8.50
C SER A 11 -11.25 0.41 8.48
N SER A 12 -11.54 1.44 7.68
CA SER A 12 -12.90 1.99 7.58
C SER A 12 -13.84 1.09 6.75
N LEU A 13 -15.13 0.99 7.12
CA LEU A 13 -16.18 0.26 6.39
C LEU A 13 -16.57 0.91 5.04
N ARG A 14 -15.58 1.32 4.24
CA ARG A 14 -15.76 1.83 2.88
C ARG A 14 -15.57 0.68 1.89
N GLY A 15 -16.30 0.70 0.77
CA GLY A 15 -16.22 -0.38 -0.25
C GLY A 15 -14.80 -0.68 -0.75
N ASN A 16 -13.93 0.34 -0.80
CA ASN A 16 -12.53 0.16 -1.19
C ASN A 16 -11.69 -0.59 -0.14
N ALA A 17 -12.03 -0.48 1.15
CA ALA A 17 -11.30 -1.15 2.23
C ALA A 17 -11.54 -2.67 2.20
N ILE A 18 -12.79 -3.10 1.98
CA ILE A 18 -13.11 -4.53 1.82
C ILE A 18 -12.40 -5.12 0.59
N SER A 19 -12.35 -4.36 -0.50
CA SER A 19 -11.70 -4.79 -1.74
C SER A 19 -10.20 -5.03 -1.54
N ILE A 20 -9.49 -4.12 -0.87
CA ILE A 20 -8.06 -4.30 -0.59
C ILE A 20 -7.81 -5.41 0.43
N GLN A 21 -8.65 -5.57 1.45
CA GLN A 21 -8.53 -6.68 2.41
C GLN A 21 -8.63 -8.05 1.72
N ARG A 22 -9.60 -8.22 0.81
CA ARG A 22 -9.75 -9.46 0.01
C ARG A 22 -8.55 -9.70 -0.90
N LEU A 23 -8.05 -8.65 -1.55
CA LEU A 23 -6.85 -8.75 -2.40
C LEU A 23 -5.63 -9.17 -1.57
N VAL A 24 -5.41 -8.56 -0.41
CA VAL A 24 -4.30 -8.87 0.49
C VAL A 24 -4.38 -10.32 0.95
N SER A 25 -5.55 -10.79 1.42
CA SER A 25 -5.76 -12.19 1.82
C SER A 25 -5.40 -13.14 0.69
N GLY A 26 -5.96 -12.94 -0.51
CA GLY A 26 -5.72 -13.84 -1.64
C GLY A 26 -4.27 -13.84 -2.12
N LEU A 27 -3.56 -12.72 -2.04
CA LEU A 27 -2.14 -12.67 -2.40
C LEU A 27 -1.25 -13.31 -1.32
N GLN A 28 -1.56 -13.12 -0.04
CA GLN A 28 -0.87 -13.78 1.06
C GLN A 28 -1.04 -15.30 1.01
N GLU A 29 -2.26 -15.78 0.74
CA GLU A 29 -2.56 -17.21 0.53
C GLU A 29 -1.73 -17.84 -0.62
N ARG A 30 -1.28 -17.02 -1.58
CA ARG A 30 -0.41 -17.43 -2.69
C ARG A 30 1.09 -17.27 -2.38
N GLY A 31 1.45 -16.97 -1.14
CA GLY A 31 2.83 -16.87 -0.67
C GLY A 31 3.50 -15.52 -0.93
N LEU A 32 2.73 -14.46 -1.22
CA LEU A 32 3.29 -13.12 -1.34
C LEU A 32 3.40 -12.44 0.03
N ASN A 33 4.50 -11.72 0.23
CA ASN A 33 4.69 -10.89 1.41
C ASN A 33 4.08 -9.51 1.14
N ILE A 34 3.00 -9.18 1.84
CA ILE A 34 2.23 -7.96 1.60
C ILE A 34 2.38 -6.99 2.78
N GLN A 35 2.72 -5.75 2.47
CA GLN A 35 2.63 -4.61 3.38
C GLN A 35 1.52 -3.68 2.90
N VAL A 36 0.66 -3.23 3.81
CA VAL A 36 -0.38 -2.25 3.48
C VAL A 36 -0.16 -0.99 4.30
N ILE A 37 0.00 0.14 3.62
CA ILE A 37 0.10 1.45 4.23
C ILE A 37 -1.18 2.22 3.91
N SER A 38 -1.95 2.53 4.95
CA SER A 38 -3.18 3.30 4.84
C SER A 38 -2.92 4.79 5.08
N LEU A 39 -3.34 5.65 4.14
CA LEU A 39 -3.28 7.10 4.31
C LEU A 39 -4.32 7.62 5.31
N GLU A 40 -5.21 6.76 5.81
CA GLU A 40 -6.10 7.11 6.90
C GLU A 40 -5.33 7.19 8.24
N THR A 41 -4.34 6.31 8.44
CA THR A 41 -3.54 6.20 9.67
C THR A 41 -2.17 6.85 9.57
N GLN A 42 -1.55 6.84 8.39
CA GLN A 42 -0.21 7.38 8.17
C GLN A 42 -0.19 8.29 6.93
N ARG A 43 -0.08 9.60 7.14
CA ARG A 43 -0.15 10.62 6.07
C ARG A 43 1.20 11.24 5.72
N GLU A 44 2.19 11.08 6.58
CA GLU A 44 3.48 11.74 6.42
C GLU A 44 4.34 10.98 5.41
N VAL A 45 4.53 11.57 4.23
CA VAL A 45 5.29 10.97 3.13
C VAL A 45 6.70 10.50 3.54
N PRO A 46 7.47 11.22 4.38
CA PRO A 46 8.76 10.73 4.86
C PRO A 46 8.66 9.41 5.63
N LEU A 47 7.70 9.29 6.55
CA LEU A 47 7.49 8.07 7.34
C LEU A 47 7.04 6.90 6.47
N ILE A 48 6.14 7.16 5.52
CA ILE A 48 5.73 6.17 4.52
C ILE A 48 6.94 5.67 3.73
N ARG A 49 7.83 6.59 3.30
CA ARG A 49 9.03 6.23 2.53
C ARG A 49 9.97 5.35 3.33
N GLU A 50 10.24 5.68 4.58
CA GLU A 50 11.11 4.87 5.43
C GLU A 50 10.54 3.47 5.64
N GLU A 51 9.23 3.37 5.86
CA GLU A 51 8.56 2.10 6.03
C GLU A 51 8.63 1.22 4.77
N VAL A 52 8.44 1.84 3.59
CA VAL A 52 8.61 1.19 2.29
C VAL A 52 10.06 0.74 2.08
N LEU A 53 11.05 1.59 2.40
CA LEU A 53 12.47 1.25 2.30
C LEU A 53 12.86 0.07 3.20
N ARG A 54 12.36 0.05 4.45
CA ARG A 54 12.56 -1.08 5.37
C ARG A 54 11.95 -2.37 4.82
N PHE A 55 10.78 -2.25 4.18
CA PHE A 55 10.10 -3.39 3.58
C PHE A 55 10.66 -3.81 2.21
N LYS A 56 11.53 -3.03 1.55
CA LYS A 56 12.18 -3.41 0.28
C LYS A 56 11.23 -4.14 -0.72
N PRO A 57 10.09 -3.54 -1.12
CA PRO A 57 9.15 -4.20 -2.01
C PRO A 57 9.72 -4.34 -3.43
N ASP A 58 9.33 -5.42 -4.10
CA ASP A 58 9.54 -5.61 -5.54
C ASP A 58 8.52 -4.79 -6.36
N LEU A 59 7.36 -4.48 -5.75
CA LEU A 59 6.26 -3.74 -6.37
C LEU A 59 5.59 -2.79 -5.37
N ILE A 60 5.34 -1.55 -5.81
CA ILE A 60 4.49 -0.59 -5.09
C ILE A 60 3.24 -0.35 -5.90
N HIS A 61 2.08 -0.54 -5.27
CA HIS A 61 0.79 -0.38 -5.94
C HIS A 61 -0.13 0.58 -5.19
N GLY A 62 -0.54 1.66 -5.86
CA GLY A 62 -1.50 2.62 -5.32
C GLY A 62 -2.94 2.17 -5.58
N ILE A 63 -3.65 1.78 -4.53
CA ILE A 63 -5.08 1.46 -4.57
C ILE A 63 -5.85 2.79 -4.55
N HIS A 64 -6.54 3.11 -5.65
CA HIS A 64 -7.18 4.41 -5.94
C HIS A 64 -6.24 5.43 -6.60
N ALA A 65 -6.27 5.50 -7.94
CA ALA A 65 -5.40 6.35 -8.76
C ALA A 65 -5.32 7.82 -8.30
N TYR A 66 -6.45 8.44 -7.94
CA TYR A 66 -6.48 9.83 -7.50
C TYR A 66 -5.90 10.07 -6.09
N ARG A 67 -6.18 9.19 -5.10
CA ARG A 67 -5.84 9.43 -3.69
C ARG A 67 -4.49 8.88 -3.28
N SER A 68 -4.09 7.72 -3.79
CA SER A 68 -2.84 7.05 -3.43
C SER A 68 -1.85 6.94 -4.59
N GLY A 69 -2.32 7.06 -5.84
CA GLY A 69 -1.48 6.89 -7.03
C GLY A 69 -0.29 7.85 -7.08
N ARG A 70 -0.50 9.13 -6.74
CA ARG A 70 0.59 10.12 -6.66
C ARG A 70 1.64 9.77 -5.62
N VAL A 71 1.21 9.22 -4.48
CA VAL A 71 2.12 8.78 -3.41
C VAL A 71 2.93 7.57 -3.90
N ALA A 72 2.28 6.57 -4.49
CA ALA A 72 2.95 5.38 -5.04
C ALA A 72 4.01 5.75 -6.10
N VAL A 73 3.69 6.64 -7.04
CA VAL A 73 4.64 7.10 -8.07
C VAL A 73 5.79 7.93 -7.47
N SER A 74 5.49 8.80 -6.50
CA SER A 74 6.54 9.56 -5.81
C SER A 74 7.50 8.65 -5.06
N LEU A 75 7.01 7.55 -4.49
CA LEU A 75 7.83 6.57 -3.78
C LEU A 75 8.68 5.77 -4.77
N SER A 76 8.09 5.26 -5.86
CA SER A 76 8.82 4.41 -6.82
C SER A 76 9.98 5.11 -7.52
N ARG A 77 9.92 6.44 -7.70
CA ARG A 77 11.03 7.24 -8.28
C ARG A 77 12.17 7.53 -7.30
N LYS A 78 11.96 7.27 -6.01
CA LYS A 78 12.85 7.66 -4.91
C LYS A 78 13.44 6.46 -4.18
N LEU A 79 13.20 5.26 -4.68
CA LEU A 79 13.74 3.98 -4.21
C LEU A 79 14.77 3.48 -5.22
#